data_AF-A0A2W0C4L7-F1
#
_entry.id   AF-A0A2W0C4L7-F1
#
_cell.length_a   1.000
_cell.length_b   1.000
_cell.length_c   1.000
_cell.angle_alpha   90.00
_cell.angle_beta   90.00
_cell.angle_gamma   90.00
#
_symmetry.space_group_name_H-M   'P 1'
#
loop_
_entity.id
_entity.type
_entity.pdbx_description
1 polymer ?
#
loop_
_entity_poly.entity_id
_entity_poly.type
_entity_poly.pdbx_seq_one_letter_code
_entity_poly.pdbx_strand_id
1 'polypeptide(L)'
;MHAALDGWTDPTGKSLWNFILHTSDGKDILWRIQDLSNQSHTGEYLAEKIEEILNDIGIQRFAAIVTDAGSNINLARQIITQKFPHILNI
;
A
#
# COMPACT_ATOMS: atom_id res chain seq x y z
N MET A 1 -5.93 -11.96 4.22
CA MET A 1 -5.61 -11.35 2.90
C MET A 1 -4.34 -10.53 3.02
N HIS A 2 -3.65 -10.28 1.90
CA HIS A 2 -2.49 -9.37 1.86
C HIS A 2 -2.77 -8.23 0.89
N ALA A 3 -2.21 -7.05 1.16
CA ALA A 3 -2.21 -5.93 0.22
C ALA A 3 -0.87 -5.89 -0.50
N ALA A 4 -0.88 -5.90 -1.83
CA ALA A 4 0.28 -5.67 -2.67
C ALA A 4 0.20 -4.28 -3.31
N LEU A 5 1.31 -3.55 -3.31
CA LEU A 5 1.37 -2.19 -3.83
C LEU A 5 2.58 -2.02 -4.74
N ASP A 6 2.35 -1.35 -5.86
CA ASP A 6 3.37 -0.98 -6.81
C ASP A 6 3.14 0.45 -7.32
N GLY A 7 4.23 1.19 -7.44
CA GLY A 7 4.24 2.59 -7.84
C GLY A 7 5.07 2.75 -9.11
N TRP A 8 4.50 3.40 -10.13
CA TRP A 8 5.22 3.71 -11.35
C TRP A 8 5.02 5.17 -11.76
N THR A 9 5.94 5.66 -12.58
CA THR A 9 5.78 6.95 -13.26
C THR A 9 5.27 6.71 -14.66
N ASP A 10 4.12 7.28 -15.01
CA ASP A 10 3.57 7.19 -16.36
C ASP A 10 4.32 8.10 -17.37
N PRO A 11 4.09 7.97 -18.69
CA PRO A 11 4.77 8.80 -19.69
C PRO A 11 4.48 10.30 -19.59
N THR A 12 3.45 10.71 -18.85
CA THR A 12 3.11 12.12 -18.59
C THR A 12 3.77 12.66 -17.33
N GLY A 13 4.56 11.83 -16.63
CA GLY A 13 5.25 12.18 -15.39
C GLY A 13 4.39 11.99 -14.14
N LYS A 14 3.25 11.31 -14.24
CA LYS A 14 2.38 11.06 -13.08
C LYS A 14 2.85 9.88 -12.27
N SER A 15 2.88 10.02 -10.94
CA SER A 15 3.12 8.93 -10.01
C SER A 15 1.82 8.18 -9.76
N LEU A 16 1.65 7.05 -10.45
CA LEU A 16 0.49 6.17 -10.31
C LEU A 16 0.83 5.03 -9.35
N TRP A 17 -0.15 4.67 -8.53
CA TRP A 17 -0.02 3.60 -7.53
C TRP A 17 -1.18 2.63 -7.67
N ASN A 18 -0.87 1.33 -7.76
CA ASN A 18 -1.88 0.28 -7.68
C ASN A 18 -1.96 -0.29 -6.26
N PHE A 19 -3.15 -0.77 -5.92
CA PHE A 19 -3.42 -1.48 -4.69
C PHE A 19 -4.13 -2.78 -5.08
N ILE A 20 -3.44 -3.89 -4.91
CA ILE A 20 -3.92 -5.22 -5.26
C ILE A 20 -4.18 -5.99 -3.97
N LEU A 21 -5.33 -6.63 -3.88
CA LEU A 21 -5.68 -7.49 -2.75
C LEU A 21 -5.50 -8.93 -3.15
N HIS A 22 -4.63 -9.64 -2.43
CA HIS A 22 -4.55 -11.09 -2.50
C HIS A 22 -5.42 -11.69 -1.39
N THR A 23 -6.57 -12.23 -1.79
CA THR A 23 -7.58 -12.77 -0.89
C THR A 23 -7.24 -14.18 -0.41
N SER A 24 -7.78 -14.58 0.74
CA SER A 24 -7.50 -15.89 1.33
C SER A 24 -8.04 -17.08 0.53
N ASP A 25 -9.01 -16.84 -0.37
CA ASP A 25 -9.50 -17.83 -1.34
C ASP A 25 -8.71 -17.82 -2.66
N GLY A 26 -7.57 -17.13 -2.71
CA GLY A 26 -6.61 -17.18 -3.81
C GLY A 26 -6.96 -16.28 -4.99
N LYS A 27 -7.85 -15.30 -4.83
CA LYS A 27 -8.17 -14.31 -5.87
C LYS A 27 -7.32 -13.05 -5.72
N ASP A 28 -6.92 -12.51 -6.85
CA ASP A 28 -6.29 -11.20 -6.96
C ASP A 28 -7.31 -10.16 -7.44
N ILE A 29 -7.42 -9.06 -6.70
CA ILE A 29 -8.37 -7.98 -7.00
C ILE A 29 -7.60 -6.67 -7.09
N LEU A 30 -7.64 -6.01 -8.25
CA LEU A 30 -7.23 -4.62 -8.35
C LEU A 30 -8.28 -3.76 -7.62
N TRP A 31 -7.92 -3.30 -6.43
CA TRP A 31 -8.82 -2.49 -5.60
C TRP A 31 -8.89 -1.05 -6.06
N ARG A 32 -7.72 -0.45 -6.33
CA ARG A 32 -7.62 0.95 -6.71
C ARG A 32 -6.36 1.21 -7.52
N ILE A 33 -6.46 2.17 -8.44
CA ILE A 33 -5.31 2.90 -9.00
C ILE A 33 -5.48 4.35 -8.59
N GLN A 34 -4.46 4.96 -8.01
CA GLN A 34 -4.47 6.37 -7.58
C GLN A 34 -3.35 7.15 -8.24
N ASP A 35 -3.65 8.40 -8.61
CA ASP A 35 -2.67 9.41 -9.02
C ASP A 35 -2.17 10.13 -7.76
N LEU A 36 -0.93 9.84 -7.37
CA LEU A 36 -0.24 10.40 -6.20
C LEU A 36 0.84 11.42 -6.62
N SER A 37 0.72 12.03 -7.80
CA SER A 37 1.74 12.95 -8.35
C SER A 37 1.91 14.24 -7.54
N ASN A 38 0.82 14.81 -7.03
CA ASN A 38 0.79 16.12 -6.37
C ASN A 38 1.11 16.07 -4.87
N GLN A 39 1.47 14.90 -4.36
CA GLN A 39 1.58 14.63 -2.94
C GLN A 39 3.04 14.33 -2.62
N SER A 40 3.55 14.84 -1.50
CA SER A 40 4.94 14.60 -1.14
C SER A 40 5.14 13.08 -1.08
N HIS A 41 6.04 12.53 -1.92
CA HIS A 41 6.39 11.10 -1.97
C HIS A 41 7.12 10.62 -0.71
N THR A 42 6.80 11.22 0.43
CA THR A 42 7.22 10.88 1.78
C THR A 42 6.59 9.56 2.20
N GLY A 43 7.30 8.77 2.99
CA GLY A 43 6.77 7.51 3.51
C GLY A 43 5.54 7.70 4.40
N GLU A 44 5.40 8.85 5.06
CA GLU A 44 4.26 9.23 5.88
C GLU A 44 2.97 9.33 5.06
N TYR A 45 3.03 10.01 3.92
CA TYR A 45 1.88 10.16 3.04
C TYR A 45 1.45 8.81 2.43
N LEU A 46 2.42 7.99 2.04
CA LEU A 46 2.14 6.62 1.58
C LEU A 46 1.51 5.78 2.70
N ALA A 47 1.99 5.90 3.94
CA ALA A 47 1.38 5.22 5.09
C ALA A 47 -0.08 5.64 5.27
N GLU A 48 -0.40 6.94 5.18
CA GLU A 48 -1.78 7.42 5.27
C GLU A 48 -2.68 6.78 4.19
N LYS A 49 -2.21 6.73 2.95
CA LYS A 49 -2.98 6.13 1.84
C LYS A 49 -3.14 4.63 1.96
N ILE A 50 -2.11 3.93 2.44
CA ILE A 50 -2.19 2.51 2.77
C ILE A 50 -3.23 2.29 3.86
N GLU A 51 -3.14 3.05 4.95
CA GLU A 51 -4.06 2.94 6.08
C GLU A 51 -5.52 3.20 5.67
N GLU A 52 -5.78 4.22 4.84
CA GLU A 52 -7.11 4.50 4.29
C GLU A 52 -7.71 3.26 3.61
N ILE A 53 -6.92 2.60 2.75
CA ILE A 53 -7.37 1.41 2.00
C ILE A 53 -7.55 0.20 2.91
N LEU A 54 -6.66 -0.02 3.87
CA LEU A 54 -6.80 -1.10 4.85
C LEU A 54 -8.08 -0.90 5.69
N ASN A 55 -8.36 0.34 6.10
CA ASN A 55 -9.55 0.67 6.88
C ASN A 55 -10.84 0.55 6.07
N ASP A 56 -10.85 0.97 4.80
CA ASP A 56 -12.00 0.84 3.89
C ASP A 56 -12.49 -0.62 3.79
N ILE A 57 -11.55 -1.58 3.80
CA ILE A 57 -11.84 -3.02 3.70
C ILE A 57 -12.04 -3.66 5.08
N GLY A 58 -11.41 -3.10 6.10
CA GLY A 58 -11.36 -3.60 7.47
C GLY A 58 -9.98 -4.17 7.79
N ILE A 59 -9.20 -3.39 8.54
CA ILE A 59 -7.77 -3.64 8.77
C ILE A 59 -7.45 -5.03 9.35
N GLN A 60 -8.34 -5.55 10.20
CA GLN A 60 -8.21 -6.88 10.84
C GLN A 60 -8.21 -8.04 9.85
N ARG A 61 -8.59 -7.82 8.58
CA ARG A 61 -8.57 -8.84 7.53
C ARG A 61 -7.16 -9.06 6.96
N PHE A 62 -6.26 -8.09 7.15
CA PHE A 62 -4.94 -8.08 6.55
C PHE A 62 -3.92 -8.77 7.46
N ALA A 63 -3.15 -9.67 6.87
CA ALA A 63 -2.03 -10.31 7.54
C ALA A 63 -0.68 -9.70 7.12
N ALA A 64 -0.61 -9.05 5.95
CA ALA A 64 0.65 -8.49 5.44
C ALA A 64 0.42 -7.38 4.43
N ILE A 65 1.43 -6.54 4.28
CA ILE A 65 1.60 -5.60 3.17
C ILE A 65 2.87 -6.00 2.42
N VAL A 66 2.77 -6.06 1.10
CA VAL A 66 3.85 -6.46 0.19
C VAL A 66 4.14 -5.31 -0.75
N THR A 67 5.37 -4.83 -0.76
CA THR A 67 5.81 -3.75 -1.65
C THR A 67 7.20 -4.04 -2.19
N ASP A 68 7.60 -3.37 -3.26
CA ASP A 68 8.99 -3.38 -3.68
C ASP A 68 9.89 -2.67 -2.65
N ALA A 69 11.21 -2.78 -2.81
CA ALA A 69 12.19 -2.32 -1.81
C ALA A 69 12.57 -0.82 -1.95
N GLY A 70 11.70 0.01 -2.54
CA GLY A 70 11.95 1.45 -2.66
C GLY A 70 12.20 2.13 -1.30
N SER A 71 13.12 3.09 -1.25
CA SER A 71 13.48 3.77 0.01
C SER A 71 12.28 4.44 0.70
N ASN A 72 11.36 5.00 -0.09
CA ASN A 72 10.20 5.73 0.41
C ASN A 72 9.14 4.81 1.02
N ILE A 73 9.05 3.56 0.56
CA ILE A 73 8.04 2.62 1.05
C ILE A 73 8.49 1.87 2.30
N ASN A 74 9.80 1.81 2.57
CA ASN A 74 10.32 1.28 3.84
C ASN A 74 9.76 2.01 5.05
N LEU A 75 9.74 3.34 5.01
CA LEU A 75 9.17 4.15 6.10
C LEU A 75 7.66 3.93 6.20
N ALA A 76 6.94 3.88 5.08
CA ALA A 76 5.50 3.64 5.08
C ALA A 76 5.14 2.30 5.75
N ARG A 77 5.86 1.22 5.39
CA ARG A 77 5.69 -0.10 6.00
C ARG A 77 6.01 -0.08 7.50
N GLN A 78 7.05 0.62 7.92
CA GLN A 78 7.39 0.77 9.33
C GLN A 78 6.27 1.47 10.11
N ILE A 79 5.74 2.59 9.60
CA ILE A 79 4.65 3.32 10.24
C ILE A 79 3.42 2.41 10.40
N ILE A 80 3.02 1.70 9.35
CA ILE A 80 1.85 0.83 9.40
C ILE A 80 2.04 -0.34 10.36
N THR A 81 3.18 -1.02 10.32
CA THR A 81 3.43 -2.17 11.20
C THR A 81 3.64 -1.80 12.67
N GLN A 82 4.14 -0.59 12.95
CA GLN A 82 4.14 -0.05 14.31
C GLN A 82 2.72 0.23 14.81
N LYS A 83 1.85 0.79 13.96
CA LYS A 83 0.47 1.11 14.30
C LYS A 83 -0.42 -0.14 14.41
N PHE A 84 -0.12 -1.15 13.59
CA PHE A 84 -0.88 -2.40 13.50
C PHE A 84 0.06 -3.61 13.57
N PRO A 85 0.50 -4.02 14.77
CA PRO A 85 1.54 -5.06 14.94
C PRO A 85 1.18 -6.46 14.42
N HIS A 86 -0.09 -6.71 14.10
CA HIS A 86 -0.54 -7.97 13.48
C HIS A 86 -0.29 -8.02 11.98
N ILE A 87 0.02 -6.88 11.35
CA ILE A 87 0.35 -6.80 9.93
C ILE A 87 1.85 -7.04 9.76
N LEU A 88 2.18 -8.04 8.94
CA LEU A 88 3.56 -8.35 8.60
C LEU A 88 4.12 -7.34 7.58
N ASN A 89 5.38 -6.96 7.80
CA ASN A 89 6.19 -6.16 6.88
C ASN A 89 6.95 -7.12 5.95
N ILE A 90 6.50 -7.24 4.69
CA ILE A 90 7.10 -8.13 3.67
C ILE A 90 7.63 -7.28 2.52
#